data_AF-A0A2L2YWU4-F1
#
_entry.id   AF-A0A2L2YWU4-F1
#
_cell.length_a   1.000
_cell.length_b   1.000
_cell.length_c   1.000
_cell.angle_alpha   90.00
_cell.angle_beta   90.00
_cell.angle_gamma   90.00
#
_symmetry.space_group_name_H-M   'P 1'
#
loop_
_entity.id
_entity.type
_entity.pdbx_description
1 polymer ?
#
loop_
_entity_poly.entity_id
_entity_poly.type
_entity_poly.pdbx_seq_one_letter_code
_entity_poly.pdbx_strand_id
1 'polypeptide(L)'
;QGPIYCVIGASTAYGRDIVESQYWACLYAVINVGGTNAEVMPAQREFQVGPCEGSSIGDEVWMSRFILHLIDEEFGVVVSFDPKPMPGNWNGAGAHTNLSTKAMRETNGLKFI
;
A
#
# COMPACT_ATOMS: atom_id res chain seq x y z
N GLN A 1 -8.52 9.07 -15.40
CA GLN A 1 -8.95 7.89 -14.59
C GLN A 1 -9.76 6.97 -15.50
N GLY A 2 -9.34 5.71 -15.69
CA GLY A 2 -9.84 4.77 -16.73
C GLY A 2 -9.75 3.30 -16.28
N PRO A 3 -9.60 2.30 -17.18
CA PRO A 3 -9.59 0.87 -16.85
C PRO A 3 -8.23 0.44 -16.27
N ILE A 4 -7.81 1.06 -15.15
CA ILE A 4 -6.48 0.86 -14.54
C ILE A 4 -6.56 0.33 -13.10
N TYR A 5 -7.67 0.59 -12.39
CA TYR A 5 -7.89 0.05 -11.05
C TYR A 5 -8.08 -1.48 -11.07
N CYS A 6 -7.34 -2.20 -10.23
CA CYS A 6 -7.39 -3.66 -10.10
C CYS A 6 -7.23 -4.47 -11.41
N VAL A 7 -6.48 -3.93 -12.38
CA VAL A 7 -6.37 -4.54 -13.72
C VAL A 7 -5.30 -5.61 -13.88
N ILE A 8 -5.41 -6.33 -14.99
CA ILE A 8 -4.47 -7.35 -15.48
C ILE A 8 -4.17 -7.04 -16.95
N GLY A 9 -2.94 -7.28 -17.39
CA GLY A 9 -2.51 -7.12 -18.78
C GLY A 9 -1.35 -6.13 -18.94
N ALA A 10 -0.48 -6.38 -19.91
CA ALA A 10 0.74 -5.59 -20.13
C ALA A 10 0.46 -4.13 -20.53
N SER A 11 -0.71 -3.84 -21.09
CA SER A 11 -1.12 -2.49 -21.49
C SER A 11 -1.74 -1.66 -20.37
N THR A 12 -1.95 -2.23 -19.19
CA THR A 12 -2.69 -1.58 -18.09
C THR A 12 -2.03 -1.76 -16.73
N ALA A 13 -1.40 -2.90 -16.44
CA ALA A 13 -0.85 -3.27 -15.14
C ALA A 13 0.67 -3.01 -15.03
N TYR A 14 1.09 -1.76 -15.07
CA TYR A 14 2.49 -1.36 -14.95
C TYR A 14 3.09 -1.63 -13.56
N GLY A 15 4.32 -2.14 -13.49
CA GLY A 15 5.06 -2.32 -12.22
C GLY A 15 4.53 -3.44 -11.32
N ARG A 16 3.87 -4.47 -11.87
CA ARG A 16 3.39 -5.62 -11.08
C ARG A 16 4.54 -6.38 -10.41
N ASP A 17 5.64 -6.57 -11.12
CA ASP A 17 6.78 -7.35 -10.64
C ASP A 17 7.37 -6.75 -9.35
N ILE A 18 7.37 -5.41 -9.23
CA ILE A 18 7.81 -4.68 -8.03
C ILE A 18 6.86 -4.94 -6.86
N VAL A 19 5.55 -4.78 -7.06
CA VAL A 19 4.58 -4.95 -5.95
C VAL A 19 4.48 -6.40 -5.50
N GLU A 20 4.59 -7.37 -6.41
CA GLU A 20 4.60 -8.80 -6.05
C GLU A 20 5.88 -9.16 -5.29
N SER A 21 7.03 -8.66 -5.73
CA SER A 21 8.30 -8.85 -5.01
C SER A 21 8.25 -8.24 -3.61
N GLN A 22 7.70 -7.02 -3.48
CA GLN A 22 7.55 -6.34 -2.19
C GLN A 22 6.60 -7.09 -1.26
N TYR A 23 5.49 -7.62 -1.77
CA TYR A 23 4.55 -8.41 -1.00
C TYR A 23 5.20 -9.67 -0.41
N TRP A 24 5.91 -10.43 -1.24
CA TRP A 24 6.63 -11.63 -0.79
C TRP A 24 7.77 -11.31 0.18
N ALA A 25 8.54 -10.24 -0.06
CA ALA A 25 9.60 -9.81 0.83
C ALA A 25 9.07 -9.38 2.21
N CYS A 26 7.92 -8.68 2.25
CA CYS A 26 7.28 -8.31 3.50
C CYS A 26 6.78 -9.53 4.28
N LEU A 27 6.17 -10.52 3.60
CA LEU A 27 5.77 -11.77 4.25
C LEU A 27 6.97 -12.53 4.82
N TYR A 28 8.08 -12.59 4.07
CA TYR A 28 9.31 -13.23 4.53
C TYR A 28 9.93 -12.51 5.75
N ALA A 29 9.86 -11.17 5.76
CA ALA A 29 10.31 -10.33 6.87
C ALA A 29 9.34 -10.31 8.08
N VAL A 30 8.25 -11.08 8.02
CA VAL A 30 7.21 -11.12 9.08
C VAL A 30 6.55 -9.75 9.32
N ILE A 31 6.42 -8.97 8.25
CA ILE A 31 5.59 -7.76 8.22
C ILE A 31 4.14 -8.19 7.96
N ASN A 32 3.19 -7.64 8.71
CA ASN A 32 1.77 -7.93 8.60
C ASN A 32 1.16 -7.22 7.38
N VAL A 33 1.57 -7.61 6.19
CA VAL A 33 1.01 -7.11 4.93
C VAL A 33 -0.38 -7.74 4.70
N GLY A 34 -1.40 -6.89 4.59
CA GLY A 34 -2.81 -7.28 4.48
C GLY A 34 -3.34 -7.41 3.06
N GLY A 35 -2.62 -6.87 2.07
CA GLY A 35 -3.04 -6.92 0.66
C GLY A 35 -2.27 -5.96 -0.24
N THR A 36 -2.56 -6.04 -1.55
CA THR A 36 -2.10 -5.08 -2.57
C THR A 36 -3.14 -4.92 -3.67
N ASN A 37 -3.13 -3.77 -4.36
CA ASN A 37 -3.93 -3.54 -5.56
C ASN A 37 -3.26 -2.54 -6.53
N ALA A 38 -3.71 -2.56 -7.79
CA ALA A 38 -3.46 -1.47 -8.73
C ALA A 38 -4.41 -0.31 -8.43
N GLU A 39 -3.88 0.90 -8.42
CA GLU A 39 -4.64 2.12 -8.18
C GLU A 39 -5.11 2.79 -9.49
N VAL A 40 -5.83 3.90 -9.35
CA VAL A 40 -6.55 4.52 -10.47
C VAL A 40 -5.64 5.24 -11.48
N MET A 41 -4.46 5.70 -11.07
CA MET A 41 -3.45 6.26 -11.98
C MET A 41 -2.53 5.14 -12.52
N PRO A 42 -2.17 5.15 -13.82
CA PRO A 42 -1.15 4.23 -14.35
C PRO A 42 0.13 4.25 -13.52
N ALA A 43 0.69 3.07 -13.26
CA ALA A 43 1.84 2.83 -12.37
C ALA A 43 1.64 3.20 -10.89
N GLN A 44 0.45 3.65 -10.47
CA GLN A 44 0.10 3.80 -9.06
C GLN A 44 -0.31 2.45 -8.47
N ARG A 45 0.17 2.16 -7.26
CA ARG A 45 -0.09 0.91 -6.53
C ARG A 45 -0.39 1.23 -5.07
N GLU A 46 -1.09 0.32 -4.42
CA GLU A 46 -1.33 0.35 -2.98
C GLU A 46 -0.92 -0.99 -2.36
N PHE A 47 -0.37 -0.93 -1.15
CA PHE A 47 -0.19 -2.07 -0.26
C PHE A 47 -0.73 -1.69 1.12
N GLN A 48 -1.30 -2.66 1.84
CA GLN A 48 -1.86 -2.43 3.16
C GLN A 48 -1.02 -3.15 4.22
N VAL A 49 -0.76 -2.47 5.35
CA VAL A 49 -0.11 -3.06 6.53
C VAL A 49 -1.09 -3.04 7.68
N GLY A 50 -1.26 -4.17 8.35
CA GLY A 50 -2.11 -4.35 9.51
C GLY A 50 -3.12 -5.48 9.37
N PRO A 51 -3.91 -5.72 10.44
CA PRO A 51 -4.00 -4.91 11.66
C PRO A 51 -2.80 -5.06 12.60
N CYS A 52 -2.24 -3.93 13.05
CA CYS A 52 -1.14 -3.88 14.02
C CYS A 52 -1.60 -3.13 15.29
N GLU A 53 -1.07 -3.49 16.46
CA GLU A 53 -1.45 -2.89 17.74
C GLU A 53 -0.43 -1.85 18.21
N GLY A 54 -0.92 -0.67 18.57
CA GLY A 54 -0.09 0.38 19.17
C GLY A 54 0.99 0.88 18.21
N SER A 55 2.24 0.95 18.67
CA SER A 55 3.35 1.52 17.90
C SER A 55 3.89 0.60 16.81
N SER A 56 3.59 -0.71 16.82
CA SER A 56 4.17 -1.64 15.84
C SER A 56 3.73 -1.34 14.41
N ILE A 57 2.58 -0.68 14.23
CA ILE A 57 2.15 -0.20 12.91
C ILE A 57 3.17 0.77 12.29
N GLY A 58 3.81 1.61 13.11
CA GLY A 58 4.83 2.53 12.64
C GLY A 58 6.06 1.77 12.18
N ASP A 59 6.55 0.85 13.00
CA ASP A 59 7.74 0.04 12.70
C ASP A 59 7.55 -0.77 11.40
N GLU A 60 6.41 -1.43 11.25
CA GLU A 60 6.09 -2.26 10.10
C GLU A 60 5.85 -1.44 8.81
N VAL A 61 5.19 -0.27 8.90
CA VAL A 61 5.03 0.63 7.76
C VAL A 61 6.38 1.20 7.31
N TRP A 62 7.27 1.55 8.24
CA TRP A 62 8.60 2.03 7.89
C TRP A 62 9.47 0.95 7.26
N MET A 63 9.46 -0.27 7.82
CA MET A 63 10.21 -1.39 7.25
C MET A 63 9.67 -1.84 5.89
N SER A 64 8.36 -1.85 5.69
CA SER A 64 7.78 -2.16 4.37
C SER A 64 8.15 -1.13 3.31
N ARG A 65 8.22 0.16 3.66
CA ARG A 65 8.71 1.22 2.76
C ARG A 65 10.19 1.08 2.44
N PHE A 66 11.01 0.73 3.44
CA PHE A 66 12.43 0.46 3.24
C PHE A 66 12.63 -0.72 2.27
N ILE A 67 11.91 -1.84 2.46
CA ILE A 67 11.96 -2.99 1.55
C ILE A 67 11.52 -2.60 0.14
N LEU A 68 10.48 -1.77 -0.01
CA LEU A 68 10.04 -1.28 -1.31
C LEU A 68 11.14 -0.51 -2.05
N HIS A 69 11.90 0.33 -1.36
CA HIS A 69 13.05 1.04 -1.96
C HIS A 69 14.25 0.13 -2.24
N LEU A 70 14.46 -0.95 -1.49
CA LEU A 70 15.48 -1.94 -1.88
C LEU A 70 15.10 -2.62 -3.20
N ILE A 71 13.80 -2.91 -3.38
CA ILE A 71 13.30 -3.54 -4.60
C ILE A 71 13.29 -2.55 -5.77
N ASP A 72 12.90 -1.29 -5.56
CA ASP A 72 12.90 -0.31 -6.64
C ASP A 72 14.30 -0.06 -7.21
N GLU A 73 15.33 -0.11 -6.37
CA GLU A 73 16.75 -0.05 -6.75
C GLU A 73 17.14 -1.22 -7.67
N GLU A 74 16.79 -2.46 -7.29
CA GLU A 74 17.07 -3.67 -8.07
C GLU A 74 16.38 -3.65 -9.44
N PHE A 75 15.18 -3.07 -9.53
CA PHE A 75 14.43 -2.96 -10.78
C PHE A 75 14.78 -1.68 -11.59
N GLY A 76 15.64 -0.80 -11.06
CA GLY A 76 16.06 0.42 -11.74
C GLY A 76 14.93 1.44 -11.94
N VAL A 77 13.98 1.51 -10.99
CA VAL A 77 12.84 2.44 -11.00
C VAL A 77 12.87 3.34 -9.78
N VAL A 78 12.05 4.39 -9.77
CA VAL A 78 11.94 5.31 -8.63
C VAL A 78 10.53 5.24 -8.06
N VAL A 79 10.41 4.86 -6.78
CA VAL A 79 9.16 5.00 -6.03
C VAL A 79 9.05 6.41 -5.45
N SER A 80 7.84 6.97 -5.52
CA SER A 80 7.50 8.25 -4.89
C SER A 80 6.31 8.10 -3.96
N PHE A 81 6.43 8.67 -2.77
CA PHE A 81 5.32 8.85 -1.82
C PHE A 81 4.78 10.30 -1.84
N ASP A 82 5.14 11.08 -2.86
CA ASP A 82 4.56 12.41 -3.05
C ASP A 82 3.02 12.29 -3.20
N PRO A 83 2.22 13.09 -2.47
CA PRO A 83 0.77 12.99 -2.52
C PRO A 83 0.17 13.37 -3.88
N LYS A 84 0.94 14.04 -4.75
CA LYS A 84 0.53 14.47 -6.09
C LYS A 84 1.72 14.41 -7.06
N PRO A 85 2.14 13.20 -7.47
CA PRO A 85 3.35 13.03 -8.30
C PRO A 85 3.16 13.56 -9.73
N MET A 86 1.91 13.67 -10.21
CA MET A 86 1.59 14.18 -11.54
C MET A 86 0.61 15.36 -11.45
N PRO A 87 0.90 16.50 -12.11
CA PRO A 87 -0.02 17.64 -12.16
C PRO A 87 -1.24 17.33 -13.04
N GLY A 88 -2.32 18.09 -12.85
CA GLY A 88 -3.56 17.95 -13.62
C GLY A 88 -4.52 16.88 -13.08
N ASN A 89 -5.31 16.29 -13.98
CA ASN A 89 -6.44 15.40 -13.65
C ASN A 89 -6.03 13.93 -13.41
N TRP A 90 -4.95 13.75 -12.63
CA TRP A 90 -4.48 12.45 -12.15
C TRP A 90 -4.81 12.28 -10.67
N ASN A 91 -4.96 11.04 -10.19
CA ASN A 91 -5.20 10.80 -8.76
C ASN A 91 -3.99 11.23 -7.93
N GLY A 92 -4.26 11.62 -6.69
CA GLY A 92 -3.22 11.73 -5.68
C GLY A 92 -2.91 10.37 -5.04
N ALA A 93 -1.86 10.33 -4.26
CA ALA A 93 -1.52 9.22 -3.38
C ALA A 93 -1.83 9.60 -1.92
N GLY A 94 -2.49 8.70 -1.20
CA GLY A 94 -2.83 8.87 0.22
C GLY A 94 -2.28 7.73 1.06
N ALA A 95 -2.39 7.88 2.39
CA ALA A 95 -2.07 6.84 3.35
C ALA A 95 -3.25 6.68 4.32
N HIS A 96 -4.34 6.11 3.83
CA HIS A 96 -5.54 5.90 4.64
C HIS A 96 -5.21 5.04 5.86
N THR A 97 -5.64 5.49 7.04
CA THR A 97 -5.34 4.82 8.31
C THR A 97 -6.63 4.31 8.92
N ASN A 98 -6.77 2.98 8.98
CA ASN A 98 -7.86 2.33 9.68
C ASN A 98 -7.53 2.24 11.18
N LEU A 99 -8.50 2.54 12.04
CA LEU A 99 -8.33 2.53 13.49
C LEU A 99 -9.49 1.77 14.15
N SER A 100 -9.18 0.99 15.18
CA SER A 100 -10.20 0.48 16.10
C SER A 100 -9.67 0.36 17.53
N THR A 101 -10.52 0.68 18.50
CA THR A 101 -10.28 0.36 19.92
C THR A 101 -10.94 -0.96 20.28
N LYS A 102 -10.61 -1.52 21.45
CA LYS A 102 -11.30 -2.72 21.97
C LYS A 102 -12.83 -2.53 22.01
N ALA A 103 -13.30 -1.39 22.50
CA ALA A 103 -14.72 -1.08 22.62
C ALA A 103 -15.42 -0.97 21.24
N MET A 104 -14.73 -0.45 20.22
CA MET A 104 -15.27 -0.38 18.85
C MET A 104 -15.49 -1.77 18.23
N ARG A 105 -14.66 -2.77 18.59
CA ARG A 105 -14.73 -4.13 18.05
C ARG A 105 -15.73 -5.05 18.78
N GLU A 106 -16.21 -4.66 19.95
CA GLU A 106 -17.18 -5.43 20.74
C GLU A 106 -18.62 -5.28 20.18
N THR A 107 -19.55 -6.13 20.65
CA THR A 107 -20.96 -6.07 20.25
C THR A 107 -21.55 -4.68 20.57
N ASN A 108 -22.25 -4.08 19.60
CA ASN A 108 -22.75 -2.70 19.66
C ASN A 108 -21.63 -1.63 19.75
N GLY A 109 -20.42 -1.94 19.26
CA GLY A 109 -19.26 -1.06 19.31
C GLY A 109 -19.35 0.19 18.43
N LEU A 110 -20.27 0.22 17.47
CA LEU A 110 -20.56 1.39 16.62
C LEU A 110 -20.88 2.67 17.42
N LYS A 111 -21.35 2.56 18.67
CA LYS A 111 -21.59 3.70 19.57
C LYS A 111 -20.32 4.42 20.05
N PHE A 112 -19.14 3.85 19.78
CA PHE A 112 -17.83 4.39 20.14
C PHE A 112 -17.05 4.92 18.92
N ILE A 113 -17.72 5.06 17.78
CA ILE A 113 -17.23 5.66 16.53
C ILE A 113 -17.88 7.03 16.41
#